data_AF-A0A370LIH1-F1
#
_entry.id   AF-A0A370LIH1-F1
#
_cell.length_a   1.000
_cell.length_b   1.000
_cell.length_c   1.000
_cell.angle_alpha   90.00
_cell.angle_beta   90.00
_cell.angle_gamma   90.00
#
_symmetry.space_group_name_H-M   'P 1'
#
loop_
_entity.id
_entity.type
_entity.pdbx_description
1 polymer ?
#
loop_
_entity_poly.entity_id
_entity_poly.type
_entity_poly.pdbx_seq_one_letter_code
_entity_poly.pdbx_strand_id
1 'polypeptide(L)'
;MQKTILLLAIILAGTISIAGVSADAFKPPRQQMAAGVPAEEVICMTGYQLMVKNDGSAACVLPDTAERLFSAGWGEIIEGGVTMDVDTNDDAVKDLEEQMQLEDEGQADESEEKVEKKISLSESMDMSGG
;
A
#
# COMPACT_ATOMS: atom_id res chain seq x y z
N MET A 1 47.20 13.43 25.26
CA MET A 1 46.14 13.36 26.29
C MET A 1 44.80 13.95 25.83
N GLN A 2 44.75 14.89 24.89
CA GLN A 2 43.49 15.47 24.39
C GLN A 2 42.73 14.59 23.39
N LYS A 3 43.46 13.80 22.58
CA LYS A 3 42.88 12.87 21.60
C LYS A 3 42.13 11.70 22.25
N THR A 4 42.56 11.25 23.43
CA THR A 4 41.91 10.18 24.20
C THR A 4 40.60 10.65 24.86
N ILE A 5 40.51 11.94 25.21
CA ILE A 5 39.29 12.55 25.77
C ILE A 5 38.21 12.71 24.68
N LEU A 6 38.61 13.10 23.46
CA LEU A 6 37.69 13.19 22.31
C LEU A 6 37.08 11.83 21.93
N LEU A 7 37.87 10.75 21.97
CA LEU A 7 37.37 9.41 21.67
C LEU A 7 36.37 8.88 22.73
N LEU A 8 36.58 9.19 24.01
CA LEU A 8 35.65 8.81 25.08
C LEU A 8 34.32 9.59 25.02
N ALA A 9 34.34 10.85 24.61
CA ALA A 9 33.13 11.67 24.48
C ALA A 9 32.19 11.17 23.36
N ILE A 10 32.75 10.65 22.26
CA ILE A 10 31.96 10.12 21.14
C ILE A 10 31.27 8.80 21.52
N ILE A 11 31.91 7.96 22.34
CA ILE A 11 31.34 6.67 22.80
C ILE A 11 30.20 6.91 23.81
N LEU A 12 30.30 7.94 24.65
CA LEU A 12 29.24 8.30 25.62
C LEU A 12 28.00 8.92 24.97
N ALA A 13 28.14 9.58 23.81
CA ALA A 13 27.01 10.16 23.07
C ALA A 13 26.30 9.16 22.13
N GLY A 14 26.85 7.96 21.93
CA GLY A 14 26.45 7.02 20.89
C GLY A 14 25.48 5.92 21.33
N THR A 15 24.57 6.17 22.28
CA THR A 15 23.51 5.19 22.59
C THR A 15 22.35 5.36 21.62
N ILE A 16 22.47 4.72 20.45
CA ILE A 16 21.37 4.60 19.50
C ILE A 16 20.36 3.63 20.11
N SER A 17 19.21 4.15 20.52
CA SER A 17 18.07 3.32 20.91
C SER A 17 17.53 2.65 19.65
N ILE A 18 17.89 1.39 19.45
CA ILE A 18 17.32 0.56 18.40
C ILE A 18 15.92 0.17 18.90
N ALA A 19 14.89 0.88 18.44
CA ALA A 19 13.52 0.40 18.61
C ALA A 19 13.42 -0.93 17.85
N GLY A 20 13.17 -2.02 18.57
CA GLY A 20 13.11 -3.35 17.99
C GLY A 20 11.95 -3.45 16.99
N VAL A 21 12.26 -3.79 15.73
CA VAL A 21 11.24 -4.16 14.75
C VAL A 21 10.70 -5.54 15.14
N SER A 22 9.44 -5.59 15.57
CA SER A 22 8.79 -6.84 15.95
C SER A 22 8.24 -7.52 14.69
N ALA A 23 8.65 -8.78 14.45
CA ALA A 23 8.15 -9.62 13.35
C ALA A 23 6.64 -9.95 13.44
N ASP A 24 5.96 -9.42 14.46
CA ASP A 24 4.51 -9.49 14.66
C ASP A 24 3.71 -8.60 13.69
N ALA A 25 4.38 -7.70 12.94
CA ALA A 25 3.75 -6.78 11.99
C ALA A 25 2.89 -7.46 10.89
N PHE A 26 3.07 -8.76 10.65
CA PHE A 26 2.29 -9.51 9.65
C PHE A 26 1.18 -10.38 10.26
N LYS A 27 0.98 -10.36 11.58
CA LYS A 27 -0.09 -11.14 12.22
C LYS A 27 -1.43 -10.37 12.18
N PRO A 28 -2.58 -11.06 12.21
CA PRO A 28 -3.88 -10.39 12.33
C PRO A 28 -3.95 -9.50 13.60
N PRO A 29 -4.75 -8.42 13.60
CA PRO A 29 -4.88 -7.47 14.73
C PRO A 29 -5.06 -8.14 16.10
N ARG A 30 -5.93 -9.15 16.16
CA ARG A 30 -6.19 -9.90 17.40
C ARG A 30 -4.94 -10.62 17.94
N GLN A 31 -4.07 -11.10 17.06
CA GLN A 31 -2.83 -11.78 17.48
C GLN A 31 -1.78 -10.77 17.93
N GLN A 32 -1.67 -9.62 17.26
CA GLN A 32 -0.78 -8.53 17.70
C GLN A 32 -1.19 -8.02 19.09
N MET A 33 -2.49 -7.78 19.29
CA MET A 33 -3.03 -7.38 20.59
C MET A 33 -2.81 -8.44 21.68
N ALA A 34 -2.95 -9.74 21.34
CA ALA A 34 -2.64 -10.82 22.27
C ALA A 34 -1.14 -10.90 22.64
N ALA A 35 -0.27 -10.41 21.75
CA ALA A 35 1.16 -10.27 22.01
C ALA A 35 1.51 -9.00 22.82
N GLY A 36 0.52 -8.17 23.17
CA GLY A 36 0.68 -6.96 23.96
C GLY A 36 0.83 -5.67 23.14
N VAL A 37 0.61 -5.71 21.83
CA VAL A 37 0.56 -4.50 20.99
C VAL A 37 -0.72 -3.71 21.31
N PRO A 38 -0.64 -2.41 21.67
CA PRO A 38 -1.83 -1.60 21.91
C PRO A 38 -2.62 -1.39 20.61
N ALA A 39 -3.93 -1.17 20.71
CA ALA A 39 -4.82 -1.14 19.56
C ALA A 39 -4.44 -0.06 18.53
N GLU A 40 -3.88 1.05 19.01
CA GLU A 40 -3.44 2.20 18.23
C GLU A 40 -2.12 1.95 17.47
N GLU A 41 -1.34 0.95 17.89
CA GLU A 41 -0.04 0.59 17.29
C GLU A 41 -0.13 -0.71 16.47
N VAL A 42 -1.33 -1.26 16.28
CA VAL A 42 -1.52 -2.45 15.44
C VAL A 42 -1.16 -2.12 13.99
N ILE A 43 -0.28 -2.94 13.42
CA ILE A 43 0.18 -2.74 12.04
C ILE A 43 -0.77 -3.48 11.10
N CYS A 44 -1.31 -2.77 10.11
CA CYS A 44 -2.13 -3.34 9.06
C CYS A 44 -1.29 -3.67 7.83
N MET A 45 -1.72 -4.68 7.07
CA MET A 45 -1.15 -4.96 5.76
C MET A 45 -1.41 -3.78 4.81
N THR A 46 -0.53 -3.63 3.82
CA THR A 46 -0.66 -2.60 2.79
C THR A 46 -2.07 -2.63 2.16
N GLY A 47 -2.67 -1.45 2.00
CA GLY A 47 -4.03 -1.29 1.48
C GLY A 47 -5.15 -1.44 2.51
N TYR A 48 -4.83 -1.69 3.78
CA TYR A 48 -5.80 -1.67 4.88
C TYR A 48 -5.54 -0.49 5.83
N GLN A 49 -6.63 0.09 6.32
CA GLN A 49 -6.65 1.16 7.30
C GLN A 49 -6.89 0.59 8.70
N LEU A 50 -6.09 1.07 9.67
CA LEU A 50 -6.29 0.77 11.07
C LEU A 50 -7.49 1.56 11.62
N MET A 51 -8.38 0.85 12.32
CA MET A 51 -9.46 1.40 13.12
C MET A 51 -9.43 0.83 14.53
N VAL A 52 -9.74 1.67 15.52
CA VAL A 52 -9.98 1.24 16.90
C VAL A 52 -11.48 1.33 17.17
N LYS A 53 -12.06 0.19 17.52
CA LYS A 53 -13.48 0.08 17.88
C LYS A 53 -13.76 0.73 19.22
N ASN A 54 -15.02 1.07 19.46
CA ASN A 54 -15.47 1.59 20.76
C ASN A 54 -15.24 0.61 21.93
N ASP A 55 -15.07 -0.68 21.66
CA ASP A 55 -14.72 -1.69 22.67
C ASP A 55 -13.21 -1.78 22.97
N GLY A 56 -12.40 -0.90 22.35
CA GLY A 56 -10.95 -0.83 22.52
C GLY A 56 -10.18 -1.85 21.69
N SER A 57 -10.83 -2.62 20.80
CA SER A 57 -10.14 -3.57 19.92
C SER A 57 -9.83 -2.99 18.54
N ALA A 58 -8.70 -3.39 17.96
CA ALA A 58 -8.26 -2.95 16.64
C ALA A 58 -8.85 -3.82 15.52
N ALA A 59 -9.09 -3.19 14.37
CA ALA A 59 -9.45 -3.85 13.12
C ALA A 59 -8.73 -3.20 11.94
N CYS A 60 -8.22 -4.03 11.02
CA CYS A 60 -7.74 -3.58 9.72
C CYS A 60 -8.89 -3.75 8.71
N VAL A 61 -9.34 -2.67 8.11
CA VAL A 61 -10.44 -2.67 7.12
C VAL A 61 -10.02 -1.92 5.86
N LEU A 62 -10.77 -2.05 4.77
CA LEU A 62 -10.51 -1.25 3.57
C LEU A 62 -10.78 0.23 3.85
N PRO A 63 -10.05 1.19 3.23
CA PRO A 63 -10.22 2.62 3.46
C PRO A 63 -11.67 3.12 3.31
N ASP A 64 -12.36 2.76 2.22
CA ASP A 64 -13.79 3.11 2.02
C ASP A 64 -14.69 2.51 3.12
N THR A 65 -14.37 1.31 3.58
CA THR A 65 -15.09 0.70 4.71
C THR A 65 -14.81 1.42 6.01
N ALA A 66 -13.59 1.93 6.21
CA ALA A 66 -13.22 2.69 7.40
C ALA A 66 -14.06 3.96 7.52
N GLU A 67 -14.20 4.72 6.44
CA GLU A 67 -15.00 5.95 6.41
C GLU A 67 -16.48 5.67 6.73
N ARG A 68 -17.02 4.58 6.18
CA ARG A 68 -18.42 4.15 6.43
C ARG A 68 -18.62 3.73 7.88
N LEU A 69 -17.67 2.98 8.46
CA LEU A 69 -17.71 2.54 9.85
C LEU A 69 -17.51 3.69 10.84
N PHE A 70 -16.64 4.64 10.52
CA PHE A 70 -16.46 5.87 11.29
C PHE A 70 -17.74 6.70 11.30
N SER A 71 -18.35 6.93 10.14
CA SER A 71 -19.62 7.66 10.00
C SER A 71 -20.78 6.96 10.72
N ALA A 72 -20.72 5.64 10.85
CA ALA A 72 -21.68 4.84 11.61
C ALA A 72 -21.41 4.81 13.13
N GLY A 73 -20.35 5.47 13.61
CA GLY A 73 -19.98 5.50 15.03
C GLY A 73 -19.45 4.18 15.57
N TRP A 74 -18.90 3.31 14.70
CA TRP A 74 -18.37 2.00 15.11
C TRP A 74 -17.02 2.10 15.84
N GLY A 75 -16.26 3.16 15.58
CA GLY A 75 -14.94 3.40 16.13
C GLY A 75 -14.28 4.62 15.51
N GLU A 76 -12.99 4.78 15.79
CA GLU A 76 -12.15 5.87 15.31
C GLU A 76 -11.13 5.36 14.28
N ILE A 77 -10.86 6.18 13.27
CA ILE A 77 -9.80 5.93 12.28
C ILE A 77 -8.49 6.48 12.85
N ILE A 78 -7.43 5.67 12.85
CA ILE A 78 -6.11 6.09 13.31
C ILE A 78 -5.29 6.54 12.10
N GLU A 79 -5.23 7.86 11.91
CA GLU A 79 -4.38 8.52 10.90
C GLU A 79 -2.91 8.33 11.32
N GLY A 80 -2.18 7.46 10.62
CA GLY A 80 -0.78 7.13 10.94
C GLY A 80 -0.48 5.66 11.21
N GLY A 81 -1.42 4.74 10.95
CA GLY A 81 -1.10 3.31 10.85
C GLY A 81 0.02 3.12 9.82
N VAL A 82 1.16 2.61 10.25
CA VAL A 82 2.36 2.44 9.41
C VAL A 82 2.03 1.51 8.25
N THR A 83 1.72 2.07 7.08
CA THR A 83 1.72 1.34 5.82
C THR A 83 3.18 1.07 5.49
N MET A 84 3.55 -0.19 5.33
CA MET A 84 4.78 -0.51 4.62
C MET A 84 4.52 -0.22 3.14
N ASP A 85 4.78 1.02 2.74
CA ASP A 85 4.92 1.37 1.34
C ASP A 85 6.22 0.71 0.86
N VAL A 86 6.07 -0.30 0.00
CA VAL A 86 7.21 -0.89 -0.70
C VAL A 86 7.63 0.12 -1.74
N ASP A 87 8.63 0.94 -1.42
CA ASP A 87 9.30 1.80 -2.38
C ASP A 87 10.04 0.92 -3.40
N THR A 88 9.35 0.45 -4.43
CA THR A 88 10.02 0.14 -5.69
C THR A 88 10.39 1.47 -6.32
N ASN A 89 11.65 1.86 -6.16
CA ASN A 89 12.23 3.00 -6.87
C ASN A 89 12.09 2.78 -8.39
N ASP A 90 11.07 3.40 -9.00
CA ASP A 90 10.78 3.37 -10.44
C ASP A 90 11.64 4.38 -11.25
N ASP A 91 12.73 4.89 -10.68
CA ASP A 91 13.58 5.93 -11.29
C ASP A 91 14.55 5.43 -12.38
N ALA A 92 14.42 4.18 -12.85
CA ALA A 92 15.33 3.59 -13.84
C ALA A 92 14.79 3.52 -15.29
N VAL A 93 13.77 4.30 -15.66
CA VAL A 93 13.24 4.33 -17.04
C VAL A 93 13.18 5.73 -17.62
N LYS A 94 14.34 6.41 -17.72
CA LYS A 94 14.54 7.56 -18.63
C LYS A 94 16.01 7.63 -19.00
N ASP A 95 16.46 6.95 -20.06
CA ASP A 95 17.76 7.27 -20.70
C ASP A 95 18.02 6.63 -22.09
N LEU A 96 17.01 6.20 -22.86
CA LEU A 96 17.23 5.70 -24.23
C LEU A 96 16.07 6.03 -25.17
N GLU A 97 15.77 7.31 -25.39
CA GLU A 97 14.79 7.70 -26.43
C GLU A 97 15.18 8.95 -27.22
N GLU A 98 16.48 9.24 -27.32
CA GLU A 98 16.95 10.36 -28.13
C GLU A 98 18.15 9.98 -28.99
N GLN A 99 17.86 9.35 -30.14
CA GLN A 99 18.69 9.48 -31.33
C GLN A 99 17.91 9.12 -32.59
N MET A 100 17.68 10.17 -33.40
CA MET A 100 17.79 10.15 -34.87
C MET A 100 16.49 9.96 -35.67
N GLN A 101 15.93 11.11 -36.07
CA GLN A 101 14.95 11.31 -37.14
C GLN A 101 15.64 11.49 -38.51
N LEU A 102 14.82 11.49 -39.57
CA LEU A 102 15.05 11.81 -41.00
C LEU A 102 15.47 10.57 -41.83
N GLU A 103 14.80 10.10 -42.89
CA GLU A 103 14.00 10.68 -44.00
C GLU A 103 12.73 9.78 -44.18
N ASP A 104 11.65 10.03 -44.91
CA ASP A 104 11.41 10.68 -46.20
C ASP A 104 9.88 10.82 -46.38
N GLU A 105 9.47 11.75 -47.22
CA GLU A 105 8.10 12.10 -47.55
C GLU A 105 7.42 11.00 -48.40
N GLY A 106 6.11 10.77 -48.20
CA GLY A 106 5.38 9.79 -49.00
C GLY A 106 3.87 9.82 -48.78
N GLN A 107 3.19 10.61 -49.59
CA GLN A 107 1.75 10.83 -49.63
C GLN A 107 1.06 9.83 -50.58
N ALA A 108 -0.01 9.16 -50.14
CA ALA A 108 -1.18 8.71 -50.92
C ALA A 108 -2.10 7.87 -49.99
N ASP A 109 -3.25 8.35 -49.55
CA ASP A 109 -4.56 8.43 -50.23
C ASP A 109 -5.41 7.13 -50.18
N GLU A 110 -6.67 7.40 -49.86
CA GLU A 110 -7.92 6.70 -50.16
C GLU A 110 -8.29 5.32 -49.59
N SER A 111 -9.52 5.35 -49.08
CA SER A 111 -10.62 4.38 -49.20
C SER A 111 -11.05 3.60 -47.96
N GLU A 112 -12.33 3.82 -47.69
CA GLU A 112 -13.25 3.23 -46.74
C GLU A 112 -13.29 1.70 -46.82
N GLU A 113 -13.39 1.00 -45.67
CA GLU A 113 -14.34 -0.13 -45.61
C GLU A 113 -14.92 -0.34 -44.20
N LYS A 114 -16.23 -0.15 -44.17
CA LYS A 114 -17.22 -0.49 -43.17
C LYS A 114 -17.40 -2.01 -43.10
N VAL A 115 -17.16 -2.64 -41.94
CA VAL A 115 -17.91 -3.85 -41.57
C VAL A 115 -18.16 -3.89 -40.07
N GLU A 116 -19.36 -3.44 -39.67
CA GLU A 116 -20.03 -3.92 -38.48
C GLU A 116 -20.24 -5.45 -38.58
N LYS A 117 -19.93 -6.21 -37.54
CA LYS A 117 -20.76 -7.38 -37.24
C LYS A 117 -20.81 -7.71 -35.75
N LYS A 118 -21.93 -7.28 -35.16
CA LYS A 118 -22.62 -7.91 -34.02
C LYS A 118 -22.65 -9.42 -34.20
N ILE A 119 -22.39 -10.18 -33.15
CA ILE A 119 -23.24 -11.32 -32.77
C ILE A 119 -23.32 -11.32 -31.24
N SER A 120 -24.51 -10.95 -30.79
CA SER A 120 -25.13 -11.39 -29.56
C SER A 120 -25.27 -12.91 -29.56
N LEU A 121 -24.94 -13.59 -28.46
CA LEU A 121 -25.78 -14.70 -28.03
C LEU A 121 -25.78 -14.79 -26.50
N SER A 122 -26.95 -14.45 -25.97
CA SER A 122 -27.46 -14.86 -24.69
C SER A 122 -27.50 -16.37 -24.59
N GLU A 123 -27.08 -16.94 -23.46
CA GLU A 123 -27.65 -18.20 -23.00
C GLU A 123 -27.89 -18.14 -21.49
N SER A 124 -29.17 -18.25 -21.18
CA SER A 124 -29.85 -18.48 -19.92
C SER A 124 -29.70 -19.94 -19.45
N MET A 125 -30.21 -20.22 -18.23
CA MET A 125 -30.55 -21.53 -17.62
C MET A 125 -29.50 -22.04 -16.59
N ASP A 126 -29.81 -22.50 -15.37
CA ASP A 126 -31.03 -23.08 -14.79
C ASP A 126 -31.13 -22.87 -13.25
N MET A 127 -32.36 -22.89 -12.74
CA MET A 127 -32.69 -23.09 -11.32
C MET A 127 -33.00 -24.56 -11.03
N SER A 128 -32.41 -25.11 -9.96
CA SER A 128 -32.90 -26.26 -9.15
C SER A 128 -32.12 -26.21 -7.84
N GLY A 129 -32.70 -26.25 -6.64
CA GLY A 129 -33.83 -27.05 -6.18
C GLY A 129 -33.27 -28.11 -5.23
N GLY A 130 -33.39 -27.87 -3.92
CA GLY A 130 -32.99 -28.77 -2.83
C GLY A 130 -33.47 -28.25 -1.49
#